data_AF-A0A955EKI8-F1
#
_entry.id   AF-A0A955EKI8-F1
#
_cell.length_a   1.000
_cell.length_b   1.000
_cell.length_c   1.000
_cell.angle_alpha   90.00
_cell.angle_beta   90.00
_cell.angle_gamma   90.00
#
_symmetry.space_group_name_H-M   'P 1'
#
loop_
_entity.id
_entity.type
_entity.pdbx_description
1 polymer ?
#
loop_
_entity_poly.entity_id
_entity_poly.type
_entity_poly.pdbx_seq_one_letter_code
_entity_poly.pdbx_strand_id
1 'polypeptide(L)'
;MKRSPLASTALTLALFLAPTYAEDIPVDDLLRNVEAIASGGNPAAMITWDEARPLVVAPDGTIFAAATRMGRGRIIVLGHGGFTQTDEADAEVFGANAVAWLGGHANRRDAIRVFGLTDPIEAECARRAVSVERIRGNLDALDLDTVDVIIGSPQGFEKAGRLDDLERWIRRGGGLLLTETAWGQLQLNPGLTIDDLAANHLLADAGVRFTSGAHSGFGPDGTYPVRGDLLVLANADRGLEVLAGEREGDVKLAARVVGNAFGAVPLNSTLIRRADALARQHADEIAAAYAGLPDTRITPEKQPLARALFDLDARRAMELPPDRLRAHPSSHAFPGPVGSARVDHVRLEIDAAVPGWHSTGLYAPPGEVVRVRIPAAAGSAGDLTVQIGAWLDQHEHPYRVRMRSAMRRYPVTGATTLVASSIGGPIYIDVPRGFAAEGPLTVEIDRACRAPHYVLGVTDLDEWRETIRHYEAPWAEMESGELIFTVPSDAIRDLERPDLAMQHWNRVHEAMQSLEPRTSNHWADRPYRYVADASVSYGYMYCPADAPIVIPVSEAAPMFDLANFDAEGPNQLWGHYHEMG
;
A
#
# COMPACT_ATOMS: atom_id res chain seq x y z
N MET A 1 41.76 19.91 56.51
CA MET A 1 42.74 18.83 56.24
C MET A 1 42.01 17.49 56.41
N LYS A 2 42.02 16.63 55.37
CA LYS A 2 41.51 15.22 55.29
C LYS A 2 39.97 15.08 55.15
N ARG A 3 39.46 14.89 53.91
CA ARG A 3 39.07 13.62 53.19
C ARG A 3 37.84 12.94 53.86
N SER A 4 36.72 12.58 53.22
CA SER A 4 36.28 12.42 51.81
C SER A 4 34.75 12.65 51.68
N PRO A 5 34.17 12.68 50.46
CA PRO A 5 32.73 12.51 50.25
C PRO A 5 32.40 11.06 49.83
N LEU A 6 31.30 10.50 50.35
CA LEU A 6 30.62 9.32 49.82
C LEU A 6 29.24 9.78 49.38
N ALA A 7 29.10 10.13 48.10
CA ALA A 7 27.81 10.26 47.44
C ALA A 7 27.62 9.01 46.57
N SER A 8 26.69 8.17 46.99
CA SER A 8 26.31 6.93 46.32
C SER A 8 25.43 7.25 45.12
N THR A 9 26.01 7.32 43.93
CA THR A 9 25.26 7.34 42.67
C THR A 9 25.09 5.89 42.22
N ALA A 10 23.93 5.30 42.49
CA ALA A 10 23.54 4.02 41.91
C ALA A 10 23.19 4.26 40.43
N LEU A 11 24.18 4.10 39.56
CA LEU A 11 23.98 4.02 38.12
C LEU A 11 23.49 2.60 37.82
N THR A 12 22.18 2.42 37.71
CA THR A 12 21.58 1.17 37.21
C THR A 12 21.90 1.07 35.72
N LEU A 13 23.07 0.53 35.39
CA LEU A 13 23.44 0.14 34.05
C LEU A 13 22.57 -1.08 33.69
N ALA A 14 21.42 -0.84 33.07
CA ALA A 14 20.69 -1.90 32.38
C ALA A 14 21.54 -2.34 31.19
N LEU A 15 22.43 -3.31 31.41
CA LEU A 15 22.96 -4.12 30.32
C LEU A 15 21.75 -4.80 29.69
N PHE A 16 21.32 -4.29 28.53
CA PHE A 16 20.67 -5.12 27.54
C PHE A 16 21.67 -6.21 27.16
N LEU A 17 21.59 -7.34 27.87
CA LEU A 17 22.16 -8.59 27.41
C LEU A 17 21.42 -8.91 26.10
N ALA A 18 22.03 -8.53 24.98
CA ALA A 18 21.71 -9.15 23.70
C ALA A 18 21.78 -10.67 23.91
N PRO A 19 20.77 -11.45 23.49
CA PRO A 19 20.81 -12.89 23.64
C PRO A 19 22.07 -13.41 22.95
N THR A 20 22.96 -14.00 23.76
CA THR A 20 24.22 -14.57 23.32
C THR A 20 23.96 -15.80 22.45
N TYR A 21 24.33 -15.69 21.18
CA TYR A 21 24.49 -16.72 20.14
C TYR A 21 23.26 -17.57 19.79
N ALA A 22 22.41 -17.05 18.91
CA ALA A 22 21.89 -17.90 17.84
C ALA A 22 23.05 -18.11 16.84
N GLU A 23 23.45 -19.35 16.57
CA GLU A 23 24.34 -19.63 15.43
C GLU A 23 23.74 -18.99 14.17
N ASP A 24 24.53 -18.41 13.25
CA ASP A 24 23.97 -17.90 12.01
C ASP A 24 23.19 -18.99 11.24
N ILE A 25 22.19 -18.60 10.43
CA ILE A 25 21.51 -19.54 9.53
C ILE A 25 22.50 -19.91 8.41
N PRO A 26 22.89 -21.19 8.24
CA PRO A 26 23.95 -21.59 7.33
C PRO A 26 23.40 -21.72 5.90
N VAL A 27 23.22 -20.59 5.22
CA VAL A 27 22.66 -20.52 3.86
C VAL A 27 23.45 -21.39 2.86
N ASP A 28 24.78 -21.36 2.94
CA ASP A 28 25.66 -22.16 2.07
C ASP A 28 25.45 -23.67 2.26
N ASP A 29 25.14 -24.12 3.48
CA ASP A 29 24.87 -25.53 3.76
C ASP A 29 23.49 -25.95 3.25
N LEU A 30 22.50 -25.05 3.38
CA LEU A 30 21.15 -25.28 2.87
C LEU A 30 21.12 -25.37 1.34
N LEU A 31 21.96 -24.57 0.67
CA LEU A 31 22.05 -24.49 -0.79
C LEU A 31 23.18 -25.33 -1.37
N ARG A 32 23.82 -26.19 -0.56
CA ARG A 32 24.93 -27.02 -1.02
C ARG A 32 24.48 -27.98 -2.11
N ASN A 33 25.10 -27.85 -3.28
CA ASN A 33 24.77 -28.58 -4.50
C ASN A 33 23.34 -28.33 -5.00
N VAL A 34 22.81 -27.12 -4.78
CA VAL A 34 21.50 -26.68 -5.30
C VAL A 34 21.74 -25.52 -6.27
N GLU A 35 21.53 -25.74 -7.56
CA GLU A 35 21.59 -24.69 -8.58
C GLU A 35 20.21 -24.10 -8.87
N ALA A 36 19.16 -24.93 -8.84
CA ALA A 36 17.77 -24.52 -8.99
C ALA A 36 16.82 -25.52 -8.33
N ILE A 37 15.61 -25.06 -7.98
CA ILE A 37 14.53 -25.94 -7.51
C ILE A 37 13.32 -25.87 -8.44
N ALA A 38 12.56 -26.96 -8.51
CA ALA A 38 11.33 -27.06 -9.29
C ALA A 38 10.13 -27.33 -8.38
N SER A 39 8.98 -26.74 -8.69
CA SER A 39 7.74 -26.88 -7.91
C SER A 39 6.59 -27.53 -8.69
N GLY A 40 6.71 -27.69 -10.01
CA GLY A 40 5.60 -28.10 -10.88
C GLY A 40 4.41 -27.12 -10.93
N GLY A 41 4.57 -25.91 -10.39
CA GLY A 41 3.49 -24.91 -10.28
C GLY A 41 4.00 -23.54 -9.83
N ASN A 42 3.11 -22.55 -9.72
CA ASN A 42 3.50 -21.18 -9.38
C ASN A 42 3.61 -21.00 -7.85
N PRO A 43 4.79 -20.73 -7.27
CA PRO A 43 4.93 -20.44 -5.87
C PRO A 43 4.37 -19.06 -5.50
N ALA A 44 3.91 -18.98 -4.25
CA ALA A 44 3.62 -17.74 -3.57
C ALA A 44 4.93 -16.98 -3.27
N ALA A 45 4.91 -15.66 -3.48
CA ALA A 45 6.00 -14.79 -3.08
C ALA A 45 5.94 -14.47 -1.58
N MET A 46 7.11 -14.21 -0.98
CA MET A 46 7.24 -13.80 0.42
C MET A 46 8.18 -12.62 0.59
N ILE A 47 8.03 -11.94 1.73
CA ILE A 47 8.92 -10.89 2.23
C ILE A 47 9.73 -11.46 3.38
N THR A 48 11.00 -11.07 3.47
CA THR A 48 11.86 -11.38 4.61
C THR A 48 12.44 -10.13 5.25
N TRP A 49 12.56 -10.13 6.57
CA TRP A 49 13.22 -9.10 7.36
C TRP A 49 13.81 -9.74 8.64
N ASP A 50 14.46 -8.94 9.48
CA ASP A 50 15.22 -9.36 10.66
C ASP A 50 16.26 -10.47 10.33
N GLU A 51 16.19 -11.58 11.07
CA GLU A 51 17.11 -12.70 10.97
C GLU A 51 16.74 -13.69 9.86
N ALA A 52 15.58 -13.53 9.21
CA ALA A 52 15.20 -14.40 8.11
C ALA A 52 16.20 -14.27 6.94
N ARG A 53 16.50 -15.38 6.28
CA ARG A 53 17.43 -15.48 5.16
C ARG A 53 16.70 -15.98 3.92
N PRO A 54 16.63 -15.18 2.84
CA PRO A 54 16.24 -15.67 1.53
C PRO A 54 17.12 -16.84 1.08
N LEU A 55 16.53 -17.80 0.38
CA LEU A 55 17.23 -18.97 -0.17
C LEU A 55 17.08 -19.06 -1.69
N VAL A 56 15.89 -18.74 -2.21
CA VAL A 56 15.59 -18.75 -3.65
C VAL A 56 14.91 -17.45 -4.03
N VAL A 57 15.53 -16.72 -4.95
CA VAL A 57 15.22 -15.32 -5.25
C VAL A 57 15.23 -15.08 -6.77
N ALA A 58 14.20 -14.41 -7.29
CA ALA A 58 14.14 -13.96 -8.68
C ALA A 58 15.05 -12.74 -8.94
N PRO A 59 15.40 -12.43 -10.20
CA PRO A 59 16.20 -11.24 -10.55
C PRO A 59 15.62 -9.91 -10.07
N ASP A 60 14.31 -9.87 -9.79
CA ASP A 60 13.63 -8.69 -9.26
C ASP A 60 13.64 -8.59 -7.72
N GLY A 61 14.22 -9.57 -7.03
CA GLY A 61 14.25 -9.66 -5.57
C GLY A 61 13.07 -10.41 -4.96
N THR A 62 12.15 -10.95 -5.76
CA THR A 62 11.02 -11.76 -5.27
C THR A 62 11.54 -13.06 -4.65
N ILE A 63 11.07 -13.41 -3.45
CA ILE A 63 11.54 -14.57 -2.69
C ILE A 63 10.52 -15.71 -2.78
N PHE A 64 10.99 -16.94 -3.03
CA PHE A 64 10.16 -18.16 -3.08
C PHE A 64 10.50 -19.18 -1.99
N ALA A 65 11.69 -19.05 -1.41
CA ALA A 65 12.11 -19.85 -0.26
C ALA A 65 12.91 -19.00 0.72
N ALA A 66 12.71 -19.21 2.01
CA ALA A 66 13.44 -18.54 3.08
C ALA A 66 13.68 -19.48 4.26
N ALA A 67 14.74 -19.23 5.03
CA ALA A 67 14.99 -19.87 6.32
C ALA A 67 14.85 -18.83 7.45
N THR A 68 14.28 -19.26 8.56
CA THR A 68 14.14 -18.45 9.77
C THR A 68 14.15 -19.31 11.04
N ARG A 69 14.04 -18.68 12.20
CA ARG A 69 13.94 -19.32 13.51
C ARG A 69 12.78 -18.75 14.30
N MET A 70 12.30 -19.56 15.24
CA MET A 70 11.31 -19.13 16.22
C MET A 70 11.57 -19.83 17.55
N GLY A 71 11.91 -19.05 18.57
CA GLY A 71 12.39 -19.62 19.84
C GLY A 71 13.64 -20.46 19.61
N ARG A 72 13.61 -21.74 19.98
CA ARG A 72 14.67 -22.71 19.71
C ARG A 72 14.47 -23.47 18.40
N GLY A 73 13.33 -23.30 17.72
CA GLY A 73 12.99 -24.02 16.51
C GLY A 73 13.60 -23.42 15.25
N ARG A 74 13.60 -24.22 14.19
CA ARG A 74 14.11 -23.86 12.87
C ARG A 74 12.97 -24.00 11.86
N ILE A 75 12.87 -23.07 10.91
CA ILE A 75 11.82 -23.07 9.90
C ILE A 75 12.43 -22.82 8.53
N ILE A 76 12.08 -23.64 7.55
CA ILE A 76 12.27 -23.33 6.13
C ILE A 76 10.88 -23.14 5.53
N VAL A 77 10.70 -22.05 4.81
CA VAL A 77 9.43 -21.61 4.22
C VAL A 77 9.53 -21.76 2.72
N LEU A 78 8.57 -22.47 2.13
CA LEU A 78 8.47 -22.70 0.68
C LEU A 78 7.12 -22.22 0.17
N GLY A 79 7.14 -21.42 -0.90
CA GLY A 79 5.92 -20.87 -1.51
C GLY A 79 5.08 -21.84 -2.32
N HIS A 80 5.45 -23.12 -2.38
CA HIS A 80 4.65 -24.15 -3.03
C HIS A 80 4.92 -25.53 -2.45
N GLY A 81 3.87 -26.34 -2.25
CA GLY A 81 4.01 -27.72 -1.81
C GLY A 81 4.76 -28.62 -2.79
N GLY A 82 4.68 -28.34 -4.09
CA GLY A 82 5.33 -29.15 -5.11
C GLY A 82 6.87 -29.14 -5.05
N PHE A 83 7.50 -28.16 -4.37
CA PHE A 83 8.95 -28.16 -4.13
C PHE A 83 9.43 -29.38 -3.34
N THR A 84 8.55 -30.05 -2.59
CA THR A 84 8.91 -31.26 -1.85
C THR A 84 8.49 -32.55 -2.54
N GLN A 85 7.80 -32.47 -3.69
CA GLN A 85 7.15 -33.61 -4.35
C GLN A 85 7.87 -34.09 -5.61
N THR A 86 9.00 -33.48 -5.97
CA THR A 86 9.72 -33.75 -7.23
C THR A 86 11.21 -33.95 -6.98
N ASP A 87 11.86 -34.68 -7.89
CA ASP A 87 13.32 -34.80 -8.05
C ASP A 87 13.83 -34.03 -9.28
N GLU A 88 12.99 -33.14 -9.84
CA GLU A 88 13.39 -32.24 -10.91
C GLU A 88 14.28 -31.10 -10.38
N ALA A 89 15.22 -30.67 -11.25
CA ALA A 89 16.31 -29.77 -10.88
C ALA A 89 17.08 -30.32 -9.67
N ASP A 90 17.11 -29.61 -8.54
CA ASP A 90 17.75 -30.05 -7.30
C ASP A 90 16.76 -29.98 -6.10
N ALA A 91 15.46 -30.19 -6.35
CA ALA A 91 14.43 -30.04 -5.33
C ALA A 91 14.58 -31.06 -4.18
N GLU A 92 14.90 -32.31 -4.49
CA GLU A 92 15.14 -33.37 -3.50
C GLU A 92 16.46 -33.17 -2.74
N VAL A 93 17.48 -32.65 -3.43
CA VAL A 93 18.77 -32.21 -2.87
C VAL A 93 18.55 -31.13 -1.82
N PHE A 94 17.81 -30.08 -2.17
CA PHE A 94 17.42 -29.02 -1.26
C PHE A 94 16.60 -29.56 -0.08
N GLY A 95 15.63 -30.43 -0.35
CA GLY A 95 14.79 -31.07 0.68
C GLY A 95 15.61 -31.88 1.69
N ALA A 96 16.63 -32.62 1.25
CA ALA A 96 17.51 -33.38 2.14
C ALA A 96 18.39 -32.45 3.01
N ASN A 97 18.95 -31.38 2.42
CA ASN A 97 19.68 -30.35 3.16
C ASN A 97 18.78 -29.68 4.22
N ALA A 98 17.54 -29.37 3.84
CA ALA A 98 16.53 -28.80 4.72
C ALA A 98 16.22 -29.72 5.91
N VAL A 99 15.92 -31.01 5.66
CA VAL A 99 15.64 -31.99 6.74
C VAL A 99 16.82 -32.12 7.69
N ALA A 100 18.06 -32.19 7.18
CA ALA A 100 19.25 -32.29 8.01
C ALA A 100 19.42 -31.06 8.92
N TRP A 101 19.21 -29.85 8.39
CA TRP A 101 19.30 -28.61 9.19
C TRP A 101 18.17 -28.48 10.20
N LEU A 102 16.92 -28.76 9.80
CA LEU A 102 15.74 -28.70 10.65
C LEU A 102 15.84 -29.71 11.81
N GLY A 103 16.36 -30.90 11.53
CA GLY A 103 16.62 -31.95 12.51
C GLY A 103 17.87 -31.75 13.36
N GLY A 104 18.63 -30.65 13.19
CA GLY A 104 19.92 -30.45 13.89
C GLY A 104 19.86 -30.37 15.42
N HIS A 105 18.66 -30.24 16.01
CA HIS A 105 18.46 -30.39 17.46
C HIS A 105 18.29 -31.85 17.92
N ALA A 106 18.13 -32.78 16.98
CA ALA A 106 18.00 -34.22 17.22
C ALA A 106 19.33 -34.91 17.56
N ASN A 107 20.39 -34.15 17.91
CA ASN A 107 21.74 -34.60 18.34
C ASN A 107 21.79 -35.61 19.51
N ARG A 108 20.65 -36.22 19.90
CA ARG A 108 20.52 -37.25 20.92
C ARG A 108 19.86 -38.55 20.41
N ARG A 109 19.59 -38.70 19.11
CA ARG A 109 18.92 -39.88 18.52
C ARG A 109 19.62 -40.37 17.26
N ASP A 110 19.45 -41.65 16.93
CA ASP A 110 20.09 -42.33 15.78
C ASP A 110 19.47 -41.95 14.41
N ALA A 111 18.28 -41.36 14.40
CA ALA A 111 17.56 -40.90 13.20
C ALA A 111 16.70 -39.67 13.48
N ILE A 112 16.48 -38.83 12.47
CA ILE A 112 15.57 -37.69 12.49
C ILE A 112 14.15 -38.21 12.18
N ARG A 113 13.21 -38.07 13.10
CA ARG A 113 11.82 -38.50 12.90
C ARG A 113 11.04 -37.44 12.14
N VAL A 114 10.62 -37.76 10.92
CA VAL A 114 10.00 -36.81 9.99
C VAL A 114 8.56 -37.20 9.70
N PHE A 115 7.63 -36.31 10.04
CA PHE A 115 6.25 -36.38 9.58
C PHE A 115 6.08 -35.63 8.25
N GLY A 116 5.36 -36.21 7.29
CA GLY A 116 5.18 -35.62 5.95
C GLY A 116 6.36 -35.86 4.99
N LEU A 117 7.30 -36.76 5.33
CA LEU A 117 8.44 -37.10 4.48
C LEU A 117 8.00 -37.67 3.13
N THR A 118 8.44 -37.07 2.02
CA THR A 118 8.14 -37.48 0.65
C THR A 118 9.20 -38.44 0.10
N ASP A 119 8.84 -39.23 -0.90
CA ASP A 119 9.74 -40.24 -1.47
C ASP A 119 11.02 -39.65 -2.10
N PRO A 120 10.96 -38.53 -2.87
CA PRO A 120 12.18 -37.90 -3.40
C PRO A 120 13.16 -37.49 -2.29
N ILE A 121 12.66 -36.84 -1.23
CA ILE A 121 13.49 -36.38 -0.11
C ILE A 121 14.05 -37.57 0.69
N GLU A 122 13.24 -38.60 0.96
CA GLU A 122 13.70 -39.81 1.65
C GLU A 122 14.82 -40.52 0.89
N ALA A 123 14.65 -40.68 -0.43
CA ALA A 123 15.65 -41.30 -1.29
C ALA A 123 16.96 -40.49 -1.29
N GLU A 124 16.89 -39.16 -1.30
CA GLU A 124 18.08 -38.32 -1.27
C GLU A 124 18.76 -38.27 0.10
N CYS A 125 18.00 -38.27 1.19
CA CYS A 125 18.54 -38.44 2.54
C CYS A 125 19.35 -39.75 2.64
N ALA A 126 18.83 -40.85 2.09
CA ALA A 126 19.53 -42.14 2.06
C ALA A 126 20.82 -42.09 1.22
N ARG A 127 20.81 -41.45 0.04
CA ARG A 127 22.01 -41.22 -0.78
C ARG A 127 23.10 -40.43 -0.05
N ARG A 128 22.70 -39.51 0.84
CA ARG A 128 23.59 -38.62 1.60
C ARG A 128 23.93 -39.08 3.01
N ALA A 129 23.51 -40.29 3.40
CA ALA A 129 23.66 -40.81 4.76
C ALA A 129 23.04 -39.90 5.86
N VAL A 130 21.95 -39.20 5.54
CA VAL A 130 21.11 -38.50 6.52
C VAL A 130 20.10 -39.51 7.06
N SER A 131 20.30 -39.97 8.29
CA SER A 131 19.42 -40.97 8.93
C SER A 131 18.05 -40.36 9.24
N VAL A 132 17.00 -40.85 8.59
CA VAL A 132 15.61 -40.39 8.76
C VAL A 132 14.68 -41.55 9.09
N GLU A 133 13.69 -41.29 9.93
CA GLU A 133 12.58 -42.21 10.24
C GLU A 133 11.26 -41.57 9.81
N ARG A 134 10.55 -42.20 8.88
CA ARG A 134 9.23 -41.72 8.42
C ARG A 134 8.15 -42.00 9.46
N ILE A 135 7.61 -40.94 10.07
CA ILE A 135 6.45 -41.00 10.95
C ILE A 135 5.18 -40.92 10.10
N ARG A 136 4.35 -41.98 10.17
CA ARG A 136 3.05 -42.07 9.48
C ARG A 136 1.92 -41.77 10.45
N GLY A 137 0.84 -41.16 9.95
CA GLY A 137 -0.36 -40.89 10.74
C GLY A 137 -1.19 -39.76 10.13
N ASN A 138 -2.26 -39.40 10.83
CA ASN A 138 -3.02 -38.19 10.55
C ASN A 138 -2.53 -37.07 11.47
N LEU A 139 -2.47 -35.85 10.92
CA LEU A 139 -2.20 -34.60 11.62
C LEU A 139 -3.04 -34.44 12.90
N ASP A 140 -4.33 -34.79 12.86
CA ASP A 140 -5.25 -34.63 13.99
C ASP A 140 -4.84 -35.44 15.23
N ALA A 141 -4.22 -36.61 15.00
CA ALA A 141 -3.81 -37.54 16.05
C ALA A 141 -2.29 -37.57 16.26
N LEU A 142 -1.53 -36.70 15.59
CA LEU A 142 -0.08 -36.68 15.66
C LEU A 142 0.40 -36.24 17.05
N ASP A 143 1.16 -37.11 17.71
CA ASP A 143 1.91 -36.75 18.92
C ASP A 143 3.18 -36.00 18.53
N LEU A 144 3.17 -34.67 18.71
CA LEU A 144 4.27 -33.79 18.32
C LEU A 144 5.57 -34.06 19.10
N ASP A 145 5.50 -34.65 20.30
CA ASP A 145 6.71 -34.99 21.06
C ASP A 145 7.44 -36.22 20.48
N THR A 146 6.78 -36.95 19.56
CA THR A 146 7.36 -38.08 18.83
C THR A 146 8.00 -37.68 17.49
N VAL A 147 7.95 -36.41 17.11
CA VAL A 147 8.42 -35.90 15.81
C VAL A 147 9.50 -34.85 16.01
N ASP A 148 10.55 -34.91 15.18
CA ASP A 148 11.64 -33.94 15.19
C ASP A 148 11.47 -32.90 14.07
N VAL A 149 11.00 -33.33 12.89
CA VAL A 149 10.72 -32.47 11.73
C VAL A 149 9.32 -32.71 11.17
N ILE A 150 8.62 -31.63 10.83
CA ILE A 150 7.33 -31.67 10.15
C ILE A 150 7.49 -31.03 8.77
N ILE A 151 7.04 -31.71 7.73
CA ILE A 151 6.88 -31.16 6.38
C ILE A 151 5.39 -30.94 6.15
N GLY A 152 4.94 -29.70 5.98
CA GLY A 152 3.52 -29.42 5.73
C GLY A 152 3.09 -27.96 5.85
N SER A 153 1.79 -27.74 5.64
CA SER A 153 1.14 -26.43 5.66
C SER A 153 0.57 -26.09 7.06
N PRO A 154 0.84 -24.89 7.61
CA PRO A 154 0.19 -24.38 8.82
C PRO A 154 -1.33 -24.28 8.67
N GLN A 155 -1.84 -24.07 7.46
CA GLN A 155 -3.29 -24.06 7.21
C GLN A 155 -3.93 -25.43 7.49
N GLY A 156 -3.18 -26.53 7.35
CA GLY A 156 -3.61 -27.86 7.78
C GLY A 156 -3.77 -27.94 9.30
N PHE A 157 -2.82 -27.37 10.06
CA PHE A 157 -2.88 -27.33 11.53
C PHE A 157 -4.00 -26.43 12.03
N GLU A 158 -4.25 -25.31 11.35
CA GLU A 158 -5.37 -24.42 11.65
C GLU A 158 -6.71 -25.16 11.50
N LYS A 159 -6.90 -25.88 10.39
CA LYS A 159 -8.11 -26.70 10.16
C LYS A 159 -8.30 -27.79 11.21
N ALA A 160 -7.21 -28.31 11.77
CA ALA A 160 -7.24 -29.28 12.86
C ALA A 160 -7.45 -28.64 14.25
N GLY A 161 -7.46 -27.30 14.35
CA GLY A 161 -7.50 -26.59 15.64
C GLY A 161 -6.21 -26.72 16.46
N ARG A 162 -5.06 -26.93 15.80
CA ARG A 162 -3.76 -27.25 16.40
C ARG A 162 -2.65 -26.27 16.03
N LEU A 163 -2.96 -25.09 15.50
CA LEU A 163 -1.92 -24.12 15.13
C LEU A 163 -1.09 -23.68 16.36
N ASP A 164 -1.73 -23.45 17.50
CA ASP A 164 -1.04 -23.13 18.76
C ASP A 164 -0.14 -24.28 19.27
N ASP A 165 -0.53 -25.53 19.03
CA ASP A 165 0.30 -26.70 19.37
C ASP A 165 1.57 -26.70 18.52
N LEU A 166 1.43 -26.43 17.21
CA LEU A 166 2.53 -26.33 16.27
C LEU A 166 3.50 -25.22 16.69
N GLU A 167 2.99 -24.02 16.97
CA GLU A 167 3.84 -22.89 17.40
C GLU A 167 4.62 -23.24 18.69
N ARG A 168 3.94 -23.80 19.70
CA ARG A 168 4.59 -24.24 20.95
C ARG A 168 5.64 -25.32 20.70
N TRP A 169 5.40 -26.24 19.78
CA TRP A 169 6.36 -27.28 19.42
C TRP A 169 7.60 -26.68 18.73
N ILE A 170 7.42 -25.78 17.76
CA ILE A 170 8.53 -25.07 17.09
C ILE A 170 9.35 -24.31 18.13
N ARG A 171 8.72 -23.47 18.96
CA ARG A 171 9.43 -22.65 19.97
C ARG A 171 10.29 -23.49 20.93
N ARG A 172 9.93 -24.74 21.18
CA ARG A 172 10.67 -25.69 22.03
C ARG A 172 11.83 -26.41 21.32
N GLY A 173 11.95 -26.30 20.00
CA GLY A 173 13.05 -26.86 19.21
C GLY A 173 12.64 -27.70 18.00
N GLY A 174 11.34 -27.78 17.68
CA GLY A 174 10.86 -28.49 16.49
C GLY A 174 11.34 -27.84 15.18
N GLY A 175 11.54 -28.67 14.16
CA GLY A 175 11.92 -28.23 12.81
C GLY A 175 10.74 -28.25 11.84
N LEU A 176 10.35 -27.11 11.26
CA LEU A 176 9.26 -27.04 10.28
C LEU A 176 9.80 -26.78 8.86
N LEU A 177 9.57 -27.71 7.93
CA LEU A 177 9.60 -27.43 6.49
C LEU A 177 8.19 -27.04 6.06
N LEU A 178 7.92 -25.73 6.13
CA LEU A 178 6.65 -25.12 5.83
C LEU A 178 6.45 -25.09 4.33
N THR A 179 5.38 -25.72 3.86
CA THR A 179 4.93 -25.63 2.46
C THR A 179 3.57 -24.96 2.38
N GLU A 180 3.49 -23.81 1.71
CA GLU A 180 2.23 -23.08 1.59
C GLU A 180 2.08 -22.44 0.22
N THR A 181 0.91 -22.65 -0.41
CA THR A 181 0.55 -21.99 -1.66
C THR A 181 -0.46 -20.89 -1.34
N ALA A 182 0.03 -19.77 -0.79
CA ALA A 182 -0.81 -18.71 -0.21
C ALA A 182 -1.92 -18.21 -1.16
N TRP A 183 -1.58 -17.90 -2.42
CA TRP A 183 -2.57 -17.47 -3.41
C TRP A 183 -3.66 -18.54 -3.66
N GLY A 184 -3.29 -19.82 -3.61
CA GLY A 184 -4.23 -20.93 -3.75
C GLY A 184 -5.18 -21.04 -2.54
N GLN A 185 -4.70 -20.76 -1.33
CA GLN A 185 -5.56 -20.69 -0.14
C GLN A 185 -6.57 -19.55 -0.27
N LEU A 186 -6.14 -18.38 -0.71
CA LEU A 186 -7.03 -17.23 -0.93
C LEU A 186 -8.07 -17.53 -2.02
N GLN A 187 -7.66 -18.20 -3.11
CA GLN A 187 -8.55 -18.57 -4.20
C GLN A 187 -9.62 -19.59 -3.77
N LEU A 188 -9.23 -20.59 -2.97
CA LEU A 188 -10.11 -21.70 -2.59
C LEU A 188 -10.99 -21.41 -1.38
N ASN A 189 -10.71 -20.35 -0.61
CA ASN A 189 -11.45 -20.01 0.60
C ASN A 189 -11.95 -18.55 0.53
N PRO A 190 -13.12 -18.31 -0.10
CA PRO A 190 -13.73 -16.99 -0.18
C PRO A 190 -13.95 -16.41 1.22
N GLY A 191 -13.34 -15.26 1.51
CA GLY A 191 -13.39 -14.59 2.81
C GLY A 191 -12.10 -14.68 3.63
N LEU A 192 -11.17 -15.57 3.25
CA LEU A 192 -9.82 -15.57 3.82
C LEU A 192 -9.00 -14.43 3.18
N THR A 193 -8.39 -13.59 3.99
CA THR A 193 -7.42 -12.58 3.53
C THR A 193 -5.99 -13.04 3.75
N ILE A 194 -5.02 -12.32 3.18
CA ILE A 194 -3.60 -12.62 3.41
C ILE A 194 -3.19 -12.45 4.88
N ASP A 195 -3.91 -11.61 5.63
CA ASP A 195 -3.70 -11.41 7.06
C ASP A 195 -4.19 -12.61 7.87
N ASP A 196 -5.29 -13.23 7.46
CA ASP A 196 -5.90 -14.38 8.15
C ASP A 196 -5.17 -15.71 7.90
N LEU A 197 -4.19 -15.73 6.99
CA LEU A 197 -3.48 -16.95 6.61
C LEU A 197 -2.71 -17.50 7.81
N ALA A 198 -2.93 -18.78 8.15
CA ALA A 198 -2.31 -19.42 9.30
C ALA A 198 -0.77 -19.37 9.25
N ALA A 199 -0.19 -19.45 8.05
CA ALA A 199 1.24 -19.29 7.86
C ALA A 199 1.73 -17.88 8.23
N ASN A 200 0.97 -16.83 7.93
CA ASN A 200 1.32 -15.46 8.29
C ASN A 200 1.11 -15.16 9.78
N HIS A 201 0.10 -15.76 10.41
CA HIS A 201 -0.04 -15.73 11.87
C HIS A 201 1.17 -16.39 12.54
N LEU A 202 1.54 -17.59 12.11
CA LEU A 202 2.67 -18.33 12.65
C LEU A 202 3.99 -17.55 12.47
N LEU A 203 4.24 -17.00 11.27
CA LEU A 203 5.51 -16.37 10.95
C LEU A 203 5.63 -14.89 11.35
N ALA A 204 4.59 -14.31 11.98
CA ALA A 204 4.51 -12.87 12.25
C ALA A 204 5.75 -12.29 12.97
N ASP A 205 6.30 -13.03 13.93
CA ASP A 205 7.50 -12.65 14.69
C ASP A 205 8.79 -13.30 14.16
N ALA A 206 8.70 -14.09 13.09
CA ALA A 206 9.82 -14.85 12.54
C ALA A 206 10.42 -14.19 11.29
N GLY A 207 10.11 -12.93 11.01
CA GLY A 207 10.74 -12.18 9.91
C GLY A 207 10.37 -12.68 8.51
N VAL A 208 9.28 -13.45 8.35
CA VAL A 208 8.82 -13.96 7.06
C VAL A 208 7.33 -13.72 6.91
N ARG A 209 6.89 -13.31 5.72
CA ARG A 209 5.47 -13.12 5.43
C ARG A 209 5.14 -13.42 3.98
N PHE A 210 4.14 -14.25 3.74
CA PHE A 210 3.59 -14.47 2.41
C PHE A 210 2.84 -13.24 1.90
N THR A 211 2.92 -13.04 0.59
CA THR A 211 2.10 -12.11 -0.18
C THR A 211 1.03 -12.88 -0.95
N SER A 212 0.05 -12.16 -1.53
CA SER A 212 -0.96 -12.75 -2.41
C SER A 212 -0.44 -13.08 -3.82
N GLY A 213 0.80 -12.69 -4.15
CA GLY A 213 1.37 -12.83 -5.50
C GLY A 213 1.77 -14.26 -5.84
N ALA A 214 1.32 -14.73 -7.01
CA ALA A 214 1.76 -15.98 -7.64
C ALA A 214 2.71 -15.66 -8.80
N HIS A 215 3.82 -16.40 -8.90
CA HIS A 215 4.82 -16.14 -9.94
C HIS A 215 5.14 -17.41 -10.72
N SER A 216 5.33 -17.28 -12.02
CA SER A 216 5.85 -18.37 -12.86
C SER A 216 7.37 -18.51 -12.71
N GLY A 217 7.91 -19.67 -13.09
CA GLY A 217 9.34 -19.94 -13.05
C GLY A 217 10.18 -18.98 -13.89
N PHE A 218 11.40 -18.71 -13.42
CA PHE A 218 12.34 -17.75 -14.00
C PHE A 218 13.56 -18.42 -14.65
N GLY A 219 13.68 -19.75 -14.56
CA GLY A 219 14.70 -20.57 -15.21
C GLY A 219 14.13 -21.41 -16.36
N PRO A 220 15.00 -22.20 -17.03
CA PRO A 220 14.57 -23.19 -18.02
C PRO A 220 13.47 -24.08 -17.47
N ASP A 221 12.49 -24.41 -18.31
CA ASP A 221 11.37 -25.31 -17.99
C ASP A 221 10.56 -24.91 -16.74
N GLY A 222 10.58 -23.63 -16.36
CA GLY A 222 9.81 -23.13 -15.21
C GLY A 222 10.47 -23.36 -13.85
N THR A 223 11.78 -23.58 -13.81
CA THR A 223 12.58 -23.71 -12.58
C THR A 223 12.82 -22.37 -11.86
N TYR A 224 13.31 -22.43 -10.62
CA TYR A 224 13.66 -21.27 -9.80
C TYR A 224 15.16 -21.34 -9.42
N PRO A 225 16.04 -20.65 -10.17
CA PRO A 225 17.47 -20.66 -9.93
C PRO A 225 17.85 -20.04 -8.59
N VAL A 226 18.87 -20.61 -7.95
CA VAL A 226 19.54 -20.00 -6.80
C VAL A 226 20.39 -18.82 -7.28
N ARG A 227 20.21 -17.67 -6.64
CA ARG A 227 20.91 -16.42 -6.95
C ARG A 227 21.63 -15.91 -5.70
N GLY A 228 22.76 -16.53 -5.39
CA GLY A 228 23.54 -16.26 -4.17
C GLY A 228 23.90 -14.78 -3.98
N ASP A 229 24.20 -14.09 -5.08
CA ASP A 229 24.52 -12.66 -5.14
C ASP A 229 23.35 -11.74 -4.73
N LEU A 230 22.10 -12.21 -4.86
CA LEU A 230 20.90 -11.44 -4.54
C LEU A 230 20.36 -11.72 -3.13
N LEU A 231 20.74 -12.82 -2.49
CA LEU A 231 20.12 -13.28 -1.24
C LEU A 231 20.19 -12.25 -0.12
N VAL A 232 21.33 -11.57 0.02
CA VAL A 232 21.51 -10.54 1.05
C VAL A 232 20.58 -9.36 0.81
N LEU A 233 20.52 -8.85 -0.43
CA LEU A 233 19.71 -7.67 -0.76
C LEU A 233 18.21 -7.95 -0.81
N ALA A 234 17.79 -9.21 -0.97
CA ALA A 234 16.40 -9.60 -0.93
C ALA A 234 15.79 -9.53 0.49
N ASN A 235 16.61 -9.46 1.54
CA ASN A 235 16.12 -9.16 2.88
C ASN A 235 15.86 -7.65 3.04
N ALA A 236 14.66 -7.29 3.51
CA ALA A 236 14.20 -5.91 3.54
C ALA A 236 15.00 -4.99 4.47
N ASP A 237 15.56 -5.49 5.58
CA ASP A 237 16.45 -4.69 6.43
C ASP A 237 17.76 -4.36 5.72
N ARG A 238 18.29 -5.29 4.92
CA ARG A 238 19.51 -5.07 4.13
C ARG A 238 19.25 -4.12 2.97
N GLY A 239 18.10 -4.24 2.33
CA GLY A 239 17.63 -3.24 1.36
C GLY A 239 17.55 -1.86 2.01
N LEU A 240 16.96 -1.76 3.21
CA LEU A 240 16.80 -0.49 3.92
C LEU A 240 18.15 0.12 4.32
N GLU A 241 19.12 -0.69 4.73
CA GLU A 241 20.52 -0.27 4.96
C GLU A 241 21.16 0.34 3.70
N VAL A 242 20.91 -0.24 2.52
CA VAL A 242 21.40 0.32 1.25
C VAL A 242 20.73 1.67 0.96
N LEU A 243 19.42 1.77 1.14
CA LEU A 243 18.70 3.03 0.89
C LEU A 243 19.14 4.15 1.84
N ALA A 244 19.51 3.82 3.08
CA ALA A 244 20.04 4.76 4.06
C ALA A 244 21.54 5.08 3.87
N GLY A 245 22.22 4.43 2.93
CA GLY A 245 23.67 4.59 2.73
C GLY A 245 24.53 3.92 3.81
N GLU A 246 23.95 3.03 4.63
CA GLU A 246 24.66 2.25 5.65
C GLU A 246 25.35 1.00 5.06
N ARG A 247 25.00 0.64 3.82
CA ARG A 247 25.51 -0.53 3.10
C ARG A 247 25.64 -0.23 1.60
N GLU A 248 26.67 -0.78 0.96
CA GLU A 248 26.78 -0.77 -0.51
C GLU A 248 25.86 -1.83 -1.15
N GLY A 249 25.20 -1.49 -2.26
CA GLY A 249 24.36 -2.41 -3.00
C GLY A 249 23.62 -1.75 -4.16
N ASP A 250 22.90 -2.56 -4.94
CA ASP A 250 22.03 -2.06 -6.01
C ASP A 250 20.83 -1.31 -5.39
N VAL A 251 20.86 0.02 -5.51
CA VAL A 251 19.83 0.92 -4.98
C VAL A 251 18.46 0.68 -5.61
N LYS A 252 18.39 0.31 -6.90
CA LYS A 252 17.11 0.07 -7.58
C LYS A 252 16.47 -1.21 -7.09
N LEU A 253 17.28 -2.27 -6.94
CA LEU A 253 16.81 -3.53 -6.37
C LEU A 253 16.38 -3.33 -4.91
N ALA A 254 17.20 -2.65 -4.11
CA ALA A 254 16.87 -2.34 -2.71
C ALA A 254 15.56 -1.55 -2.59
N ALA A 255 15.35 -0.54 -3.44
CA ALA A 255 14.11 0.26 -3.44
C ALA A 255 12.88 -0.60 -3.74
N ARG A 256 12.99 -1.54 -4.67
CA ARG A 256 11.91 -2.48 -5.00
C ARG A 256 11.64 -3.47 -3.87
N VAL A 257 12.68 -4.08 -3.29
CA VAL A 257 12.54 -5.02 -2.15
C VAL A 257 11.90 -4.33 -0.95
N VAL A 258 12.39 -3.15 -0.58
CA VAL A 258 11.86 -2.37 0.55
C VAL A 258 10.45 -1.87 0.26
N GLY A 259 10.16 -1.38 -0.95
CA GLY A 259 8.83 -0.94 -1.34
C GLY A 259 7.80 -2.07 -1.25
N ASN A 260 8.13 -3.26 -1.77
CA ASN A 260 7.29 -4.46 -1.65
C ASN A 260 7.09 -4.84 -0.18
N ALA A 261 8.15 -4.79 0.63
CA ALA A 261 8.07 -5.07 2.06
C ALA A 261 7.16 -4.07 2.78
N PHE A 262 7.34 -2.76 2.58
CA PHE A 262 6.51 -1.71 3.18
C PHE A 262 5.05 -1.76 2.72
N GLY A 263 4.76 -2.32 1.55
CA GLY A 263 3.39 -2.59 1.10
C GLY A 263 2.74 -3.79 1.79
N ALA A 264 3.52 -4.73 2.34
CA ALA A 264 3.02 -6.04 2.76
C ALA A 264 3.13 -6.32 4.26
N VAL A 265 4.17 -5.84 4.95
CA VAL A 265 4.42 -6.19 6.37
C VAL A 265 3.46 -5.46 7.32
N PRO A 266 3.16 -5.99 8.52
CA PRO A 266 2.39 -5.26 9.52
C PRO A 266 3.05 -3.92 9.91
N LEU A 267 2.26 -2.86 10.08
CA LEU A 267 2.75 -1.52 10.47
C LEU A 267 3.42 -1.48 11.84
N ASN A 268 3.22 -2.50 12.68
CA ASN A 268 3.87 -2.66 13.98
C ASN A 268 5.11 -3.57 13.94
N SER A 269 5.56 -4.04 12.78
CA SER A 269 6.75 -4.91 12.66
C SER A 269 8.06 -4.20 13.05
N THR A 270 9.08 -4.99 13.36
CA THR A 270 10.48 -4.55 13.56
C THR A 270 11.02 -3.74 12.39
N LEU A 271 10.76 -4.18 11.15
CA LEU A 271 11.15 -3.48 9.93
C LEU A 271 10.60 -2.05 9.90
N ILE A 272 9.31 -1.88 10.22
CA ILE A 272 8.69 -0.54 10.25
C ILE A 272 9.25 0.31 11.38
N ARG A 273 9.53 -0.27 12.56
CA ARG A 273 10.21 0.47 13.65
C ARG A 273 11.62 0.92 13.25
N ARG A 274 12.35 0.12 12.47
CA ARG A 274 13.66 0.50 11.93
C ARG A 274 13.52 1.62 10.91
N ALA A 275 12.55 1.53 10.00
CA ALA A 275 12.24 2.60 9.05
C ALA A 275 11.93 3.92 9.78
N ASP A 276 11.17 3.87 10.88
CA ASP A 276 10.89 5.06 11.69
C ASP A 276 12.13 5.64 12.39
N ALA A 277 13.06 4.79 12.80
CA ALA A 277 14.34 5.24 13.37
C ALA A 277 15.17 5.98 12.32
N LEU A 278 15.26 5.43 11.11
CA LEU A 278 15.93 6.06 9.97
C LEU A 278 15.24 7.35 9.54
N ALA A 279 13.91 7.38 9.52
CA ALA A 279 13.15 8.59 9.22
C ALA A 279 13.48 9.74 10.20
N ARG A 280 13.64 9.42 11.50
CA ARG A 280 14.08 10.42 12.51
C ARG A 280 15.54 10.83 12.33
N GLN A 281 16.41 9.88 11.99
CA GLN A 281 17.83 10.13 11.78
C GLN A 281 18.08 11.01 10.54
N HIS A 282 17.30 10.83 9.48
CA HIS A 282 17.42 11.53 8.20
C HIS A 282 16.32 12.59 8.00
N ALA A 283 15.75 13.12 9.09
CA ALA A 283 14.57 13.98 9.04
C ALA A 283 14.76 15.22 8.14
N ASP A 284 15.92 15.87 8.21
CA ASP A 284 16.21 17.07 7.41
C ASP A 284 16.30 16.77 5.91
N GLU A 285 16.95 15.66 5.54
CA GLU A 285 17.08 15.20 4.15
C GLU A 285 15.71 14.86 3.56
N ILE A 286 14.90 14.13 4.32
CA ILE A 286 13.55 13.73 3.94
C ILE A 286 12.63 14.95 3.81
N ALA A 287 12.68 15.87 4.77
CA ALA A 287 11.91 17.10 4.73
C ALA A 287 12.29 17.96 3.51
N ALA A 288 13.58 18.07 3.19
CA ALA A 288 14.05 18.77 2.01
C ALA A 288 13.56 18.11 0.71
N ALA A 289 13.60 16.76 0.63
CA ALA A 289 13.06 16.02 -0.51
C ALA A 289 11.56 16.29 -0.70
N TYR A 290 10.78 16.32 0.38
CA TYR A 290 9.34 16.56 0.31
C TYR A 290 9.00 18.00 -0.03
N ALA A 291 9.76 18.97 0.50
CA ALA A 291 9.59 20.39 0.17
C ALA A 291 9.94 20.70 -1.29
N GLY A 292 10.87 19.96 -1.90
CA GLY A 292 11.30 20.14 -3.29
C GLY A 292 10.36 19.54 -4.35
N LEU A 293 9.30 18.81 -3.95
CA LEU A 293 8.36 18.15 -4.87
C LEU A 293 7.74 19.05 -5.96
N PRO A 294 7.43 20.35 -5.74
CA PRO A 294 6.88 21.20 -6.79
C PRO A 294 7.80 21.35 -8.00
N ASP A 295 9.12 21.33 -7.77
CA ASP A 295 10.14 21.60 -8.80
C ASP A 295 10.89 20.33 -9.21
N THR A 296 11.02 19.36 -8.30
CA THR A 296 11.89 18.19 -8.47
C THR A 296 11.23 16.91 -8.00
N ARG A 297 11.24 15.91 -8.87
CA ARG A 297 10.75 14.56 -8.58
C ARG A 297 11.67 13.84 -7.58
N ILE A 298 11.08 13.12 -6.62
CA ILE A 298 11.83 12.22 -5.74
C ILE A 298 12.09 10.92 -6.52
N THR A 299 13.34 10.49 -6.67
CA THR A 299 13.69 9.25 -7.41
C THR A 299 14.51 8.29 -6.54
N PRO A 300 14.46 6.97 -6.80
CA PRO A 300 15.26 5.98 -6.09
C PRO A 300 16.76 6.26 -6.18
N GLU A 301 17.25 6.81 -7.30
CA GLU A 301 18.68 7.04 -7.53
C GLU A 301 19.22 8.27 -6.80
N LYS A 302 18.39 9.31 -6.64
CA LYS A 302 18.80 10.58 -6.03
C LYS A 302 18.48 10.64 -4.53
N GLN A 303 17.34 10.05 -4.14
CA GLN A 303 16.76 10.18 -2.81
C GLN A 303 16.16 8.83 -2.36
N PRO A 304 16.97 7.74 -2.31
CA PRO A 304 16.48 6.38 -2.10
C PRO A 304 15.65 6.19 -0.83
N LEU A 305 16.16 6.65 0.31
CA LEU A 305 15.46 6.51 1.59
C LEU A 305 14.16 7.32 1.62
N ALA A 306 14.21 8.60 1.25
CA ALA A 306 13.02 9.46 1.20
C ALA A 306 11.96 8.89 0.26
N ARG A 307 12.38 8.32 -0.89
CA ARG A 307 11.51 7.67 -1.86
C ARG A 307 10.77 6.48 -1.27
N ALA A 308 11.45 5.60 -0.52
CA ALA A 308 10.82 4.42 0.09
C ALA A 308 9.89 4.81 1.25
N LEU A 309 10.33 5.72 2.11
CA LEU A 309 9.53 6.20 3.25
C LEU A 309 8.26 6.93 2.80
N PHE A 310 8.30 7.61 1.66
CA PHE A 310 7.13 8.28 1.11
C PHE A 310 5.97 7.33 0.79
N ASP A 311 6.27 6.11 0.33
CA ASP A 311 5.23 5.08 0.11
C ASP A 311 4.73 4.48 1.42
N LEU A 312 5.61 4.31 2.41
CA LEU A 312 5.21 3.89 3.76
C LEU A 312 4.27 4.91 4.41
N ASP A 313 4.58 6.21 4.29
CA ASP A 313 3.77 7.29 4.82
C ASP A 313 2.43 7.41 4.07
N ALA A 314 2.42 7.20 2.75
CA ALA A 314 1.18 7.11 1.98
C ALA A 314 0.30 5.93 2.44
N ARG A 315 0.89 4.74 2.69
CA ARG A 315 0.16 3.59 3.25
C ARG A 315 -0.44 3.91 4.61
N ARG A 316 0.34 4.50 5.52
CA ARG A 316 -0.12 4.94 6.85
C ARG A 316 -1.27 5.93 6.74
N ALA A 317 -1.18 6.89 5.82
CA ALA A 317 -2.23 7.88 5.59
C ALA A 317 -3.57 7.24 5.19
N MET A 318 -3.54 6.08 4.52
CA MET A 318 -4.74 5.33 4.13
C MET A 318 -5.29 4.44 5.25
N GLU A 319 -4.41 3.75 5.99
CA GLU A 319 -4.81 2.76 6.99
C GLU A 319 -5.18 3.35 8.36
N LEU A 320 -4.60 4.49 8.76
CA LEU A 320 -4.85 5.07 10.07
C LEU A 320 -6.24 5.73 10.16
N PRO A 321 -6.94 5.59 11.31
CA PRO A 321 -8.21 6.25 11.53
C PRO A 321 -8.05 7.79 11.57
N PRO A 322 -9.12 8.56 11.30
CA PRO A 322 -9.06 10.02 11.17
C PRO A 322 -8.37 10.75 12.33
N ASP A 323 -8.63 10.33 13.57
CA ASP A 323 -8.12 10.95 14.80
C ASP A 323 -6.61 10.71 15.02
N ARG A 324 -6.03 9.73 14.33
CA ARG A 324 -4.60 9.40 14.38
C ARG A 324 -3.81 9.96 13.21
N LEU A 325 -4.46 10.53 12.20
CA LEU A 325 -3.77 11.20 11.09
C LEU A 325 -3.06 12.48 11.55
N ARG A 326 -2.00 12.81 10.82
CA ARG A 326 -1.23 14.05 10.95
C ARG A 326 -0.95 14.61 9.57
N ALA A 327 -0.72 15.91 9.49
CA ALA A 327 -0.34 16.55 8.25
C ALA A 327 0.99 15.95 7.77
N HIS A 328 1.01 15.44 6.55
CA HIS A 328 2.24 14.98 5.93
C HIS A 328 2.97 16.19 5.32
N PRO A 329 4.31 16.32 5.45
CA PRO A 329 5.02 17.51 4.95
C PRO A 329 4.82 17.78 3.45
N SER A 330 4.59 16.74 2.65
CA SER A 330 4.32 16.89 1.23
C SER A 330 2.98 17.57 0.90
N SER A 331 2.07 17.73 1.87
CA SER A 331 0.79 18.41 1.65
C SER A 331 1.00 19.81 1.12
N HIS A 332 2.09 20.48 1.53
CA HIS A 332 2.45 21.81 1.05
C HIS A 332 2.85 21.81 -0.43
N ALA A 333 3.43 20.73 -0.93
CA ALA A 333 3.77 20.59 -2.35
C ALA A 333 2.56 20.15 -3.18
N PHE A 334 1.84 19.15 -2.69
CA PHE A 334 0.60 18.67 -3.28
C PHE A 334 -0.32 18.11 -2.19
N PRO A 335 -1.59 18.53 -2.12
CA PRO A 335 -2.28 19.40 -3.07
C PRO A 335 -1.94 20.89 -2.98
N GLY A 336 -1.20 21.32 -1.95
CA GLY A 336 -0.79 22.71 -1.77
C GLY A 336 -1.06 23.21 -0.34
N PRO A 337 -0.53 24.38 0.02
CA PRO A 337 -0.82 25.01 1.30
C PRO A 337 -2.30 25.40 1.41
N VAL A 338 -2.86 25.29 2.62
CA VAL A 338 -4.20 25.77 2.95
C VAL A 338 -4.12 26.80 4.07
N GLY A 339 -4.95 27.84 3.99
CA GLY A 339 -5.07 28.84 5.04
C GLY A 339 -5.47 28.29 6.41
N SER A 340 -5.28 29.08 7.47
CA SER A 340 -5.59 28.69 8.86
C SER A 340 -7.05 28.90 9.25
N ALA A 341 -7.85 29.60 8.44
CA ALA A 341 -9.25 29.83 8.73
C ALA A 341 -10.05 28.50 8.69
N ARG A 342 -10.88 28.26 9.70
CA ARG A 342 -11.79 27.12 9.78
C ARG A 342 -13.22 27.63 9.87
N VAL A 343 -14.12 26.99 9.15
CA VAL A 343 -15.56 27.20 9.33
C VAL A 343 -16.05 26.26 10.43
N ASP A 344 -16.63 26.84 11.47
CA ASP A 344 -17.15 26.07 12.61
C ASP A 344 -18.38 25.25 12.23
N HIS A 345 -19.19 25.74 11.29
CA HIS A 345 -20.39 25.07 10.82
C HIS A 345 -20.82 25.60 9.44
N VAL A 346 -20.94 24.70 8.47
CA VAL A 346 -21.55 24.96 7.16
C VAL A 346 -22.66 23.96 6.94
N ARG A 347 -23.79 24.45 6.44
CA ARG A 347 -24.95 23.65 6.04
C ARG A 347 -25.18 23.84 4.55
N LEU A 348 -25.34 22.73 3.84
CA LEU A 348 -25.64 22.69 2.41
C LEU A 348 -26.68 21.61 2.12
N GLU A 349 -27.43 21.76 1.04
CA GLU A 349 -28.42 20.79 0.57
C GLU A 349 -27.89 20.17 -0.73
N ILE A 350 -27.87 18.84 -0.82
CA ILE A 350 -27.47 18.11 -2.04
C ILE A 350 -28.68 17.40 -2.65
N ASP A 351 -28.78 17.42 -3.98
CA ASP A 351 -29.81 16.67 -4.69
C ASP A 351 -29.40 15.20 -4.82
N ALA A 352 -29.89 14.37 -3.92
CA ALA A 352 -29.57 12.95 -3.88
C ALA A 352 -30.18 12.13 -5.03
N ALA A 353 -31.03 12.73 -5.88
CA ALA A 353 -31.48 12.11 -7.12
C ALA A 353 -30.36 12.05 -8.18
N VAL A 354 -29.36 12.94 -8.07
CA VAL A 354 -28.18 12.97 -8.95
C VAL A 354 -27.06 12.14 -8.31
N PRO A 355 -26.64 11.02 -8.91
CA PRO A 355 -25.54 10.23 -8.38
C PRO A 355 -24.16 10.78 -8.75
N GLY A 356 -23.14 10.36 -8.00
CA GLY A 356 -21.76 10.80 -8.14
C GLY A 356 -21.41 11.89 -7.12
N TRP A 357 -20.33 12.62 -7.42
CA TRP A 357 -19.71 13.56 -6.49
C TRP A 357 -20.44 14.89 -6.46
N HIS A 358 -21.00 15.23 -5.29
CA HIS A 358 -21.53 16.55 -4.99
C HIS A 358 -20.42 17.43 -4.40
N SER A 359 -20.13 18.52 -5.09
CA SER A 359 -19.21 19.58 -4.66
C SER A 359 -19.74 20.26 -3.39
N THR A 360 -18.90 20.49 -2.40
CA THR A 360 -19.31 21.15 -1.14
C THR A 360 -18.83 22.58 -1.01
N GLY A 361 -17.91 23.02 -1.88
CA GLY A 361 -17.18 24.28 -1.72
C GLY A 361 -16.27 24.30 -0.48
N LEU A 362 -15.97 23.13 0.09
CA LEU A 362 -15.17 22.97 1.30
C LEU A 362 -13.95 22.08 1.06
N TYR A 363 -12.90 22.34 1.84
CA TYR A 363 -11.62 21.67 1.78
C TYR A 363 -11.25 21.12 3.15
N ALA A 364 -10.83 19.87 3.21
CA ALA A 364 -10.31 19.24 4.42
C ALA A 364 -8.86 19.68 4.64
N PRO A 365 -8.54 20.38 5.73
CA PRO A 365 -7.16 20.73 6.06
C PRO A 365 -6.30 19.46 6.31
N PRO A 366 -5.01 19.46 5.91
CA PRO A 366 -4.12 18.31 6.11
C PRO A 366 -4.02 17.90 7.58
N GLY A 367 -4.29 16.63 7.85
CA GLY A 367 -4.12 15.99 9.15
C GLY A 367 -5.15 16.35 10.22
N GLU A 368 -6.09 17.25 9.96
CA GLU A 368 -7.13 17.59 10.92
C GLU A 368 -8.41 16.80 10.64
N VAL A 369 -9.16 16.53 11.71
CA VAL A 369 -10.45 15.84 11.60
C VAL A 369 -11.52 16.84 11.19
N VAL A 370 -12.26 16.52 10.15
CA VAL A 370 -13.51 17.18 9.75
C VAL A 370 -14.68 16.33 10.23
N ARG A 371 -15.73 17.00 10.73
CA ARG A 371 -16.97 16.32 11.13
C ARG A 371 -18.04 16.55 10.08
N VAL A 372 -18.56 15.47 9.50
CA VAL A 372 -19.67 15.52 8.54
C VAL A 372 -20.91 14.91 9.18
N ARG A 373 -22.02 15.64 9.18
CA ARG A 373 -23.32 15.14 9.65
C ARG A 373 -24.32 15.12 8.51
N ILE A 374 -24.98 13.98 8.35
CA ILE A 374 -26.04 13.78 7.37
C ILE A 374 -27.18 13.11 8.14
N PRO A 375 -28.06 13.89 8.80
CA PRO A 375 -29.07 13.34 9.70
C PRO A 375 -29.99 12.29 9.06
N ALA A 376 -30.36 12.50 7.80
CA ALA A 376 -31.19 11.57 7.03
C ALA A 376 -30.50 10.23 6.74
N ALA A 377 -29.16 10.17 6.78
CA ALA A 377 -28.40 8.95 6.53
C ALA A 377 -28.32 8.01 7.75
N ALA A 378 -28.96 8.36 8.87
CA ALA A 378 -28.96 7.53 10.08
C ALA A 378 -29.58 6.13 9.87
N GLY A 379 -30.41 5.95 8.83
CA GLY A 379 -31.03 4.67 8.45
C GLY A 379 -30.47 4.00 7.18
N SER A 380 -29.58 4.66 6.43
CA SER A 380 -28.99 4.19 5.17
C SER A 380 -27.47 4.03 5.27
N ALA A 381 -27.02 3.53 6.43
CA ALA A 381 -25.61 3.38 6.76
C ALA A 381 -24.89 2.51 5.71
N GLY A 382 -23.85 3.06 5.09
CA GLY A 382 -23.04 2.40 4.07
C GLY A 382 -23.34 2.79 2.63
N ASP A 383 -24.48 3.45 2.36
CA ASP A 383 -24.85 3.81 0.98
C ASP A 383 -24.14 5.08 0.50
N LEU A 384 -24.00 6.08 1.35
CA LEU A 384 -23.30 7.33 1.04
C LEU A 384 -21.82 7.25 1.42
N THR A 385 -20.98 7.96 0.66
CA THR A 385 -19.55 8.09 0.97
C THR A 385 -19.14 9.54 1.08
N VAL A 386 -18.40 9.90 2.14
CA VAL A 386 -17.67 11.17 2.21
C VAL A 386 -16.30 10.94 1.59
N GLN A 387 -15.94 11.74 0.60
CA GLN A 387 -14.65 11.68 -0.08
C GLN A 387 -13.83 12.94 0.20
N ILE A 388 -12.53 12.78 0.38
CA ILE A 388 -11.55 13.86 0.44
C ILE A 388 -10.55 13.64 -0.70
N GLY A 389 -10.38 14.66 -1.55
CA GLY A 389 -9.54 14.60 -2.74
C GLY A 389 -10.32 14.20 -3.99
N ALA A 390 -9.85 14.64 -5.16
CA ALA A 390 -10.46 14.37 -6.46
C ALA A 390 -9.62 13.42 -7.34
N TRP A 391 -8.41 13.08 -6.91
CA TRP A 391 -7.40 12.39 -7.71
C TRP A 391 -7.53 10.87 -7.60
N LEU A 392 -8.13 10.26 -8.61
CA LEU A 392 -8.35 8.81 -8.70
C LEU A 392 -7.08 8.04 -9.04
N ASP A 393 -6.16 8.68 -9.75
CA ASP A 393 -4.94 8.06 -10.22
C ASP A 393 -4.04 7.61 -9.07
N GLN A 394 -3.69 6.33 -9.10
CA GLN A 394 -2.57 5.83 -8.30
C GLN A 394 -1.29 6.24 -9.00
N HIS A 395 -0.38 6.87 -8.26
CA HIS A 395 0.91 7.26 -8.81
C HIS A 395 1.88 6.05 -8.80
N GLU A 396 1.91 5.29 -9.90
CA GLU A 396 2.68 4.03 -10.04
C GLU A 396 4.05 4.18 -10.72
N HIS A 397 4.60 5.40 -10.79
CA HIS A 397 5.91 5.62 -11.39
C HIS A 397 7.07 5.22 -10.46
N PRO A 398 8.30 5.02 -10.97
CA PRO A 398 9.47 4.80 -10.11
C PRO A 398 9.84 6.05 -9.30
N TYR A 399 9.50 7.25 -9.79
CA TYR A 399 9.67 8.52 -9.08
C TYR A 399 8.40 8.92 -8.31
N ARG A 400 8.42 10.03 -7.56
CA ARG A 400 7.25 10.64 -6.91
C ARG A 400 7.16 12.14 -7.21
N VAL A 401 5.94 12.60 -7.52
CA VAL A 401 5.53 14.02 -7.61
C VAL A 401 4.43 14.39 -6.61
N ARG A 402 3.69 13.38 -6.13
CA ARG A 402 2.72 13.43 -5.03
C ARG A 402 2.59 12.05 -4.41
N MET A 403 1.88 11.95 -3.28
CA MET A 403 1.56 10.66 -2.65
C MET A 403 0.94 9.68 -3.64
N ARG A 404 1.21 8.38 -3.44
CA ARG A 404 0.70 7.30 -4.31
C ARG A 404 -0.81 7.37 -4.46
N SER A 405 -1.52 7.49 -3.35
CA SER A 405 -2.95 7.81 -3.33
C SER A 405 -3.15 9.20 -2.72
N ALA A 406 -3.98 10.01 -3.37
CA ALA A 406 -4.33 11.34 -2.90
C ALA A 406 -5.83 11.50 -2.58
N MET A 407 -6.56 10.38 -2.49
CA MET A 407 -7.99 10.35 -2.20
C MET A 407 -8.27 9.43 -1.01
N ARG A 408 -9.08 9.90 -0.05
CA ARG A 408 -9.69 9.04 0.99
C ARG A 408 -11.20 9.05 0.87
N ARG A 409 -11.79 7.88 1.13
CA ARG A 409 -13.24 7.65 1.10
C ARG A 409 -13.68 7.03 2.41
N TYR A 410 -14.78 7.53 2.96
CA TYR A 410 -15.34 7.09 4.24
C TYR A 410 -16.82 6.78 4.06
N PRO A 411 -17.28 5.54 4.29
CA PRO A 411 -18.69 5.25 4.27
C PRO A 411 -19.38 6.01 5.40
N VAL A 412 -20.56 6.56 5.11
CA VAL A 412 -21.41 7.19 6.11
C VAL A 412 -22.06 6.10 6.92
N THR A 413 -21.62 5.91 8.16
CA THR A 413 -22.04 4.80 9.03
C THR A 413 -23.08 5.20 10.08
N GLY A 414 -23.58 6.43 10.01
CA GLY A 414 -24.61 6.99 10.89
C GLY A 414 -24.77 8.49 10.68
N ALA A 415 -25.44 9.16 11.62
CA ALA A 415 -25.72 10.59 11.53
C ALA A 415 -24.46 11.48 11.54
N THR A 416 -23.32 11.00 12.04
CA THR A 416 -22.06 11.74 12.08
C THR A 416 -20.91 10.82 11.69
N THR A 417 -20.12 11.27 10.72
CA THR A 417 -18.92 10.60 10.24
C THR A 417 -17.71 11.52 10.45
N LEU A 418 -16.64 10.99 11.03
CA LEU A 418 -15.36 11.70 11.17
C LEU A 418 -14.49 11.34 9.98
N VAL A 419 -13.91 12.33 9.34
CA VAL A 419 -13.06 12.15 8.15
C VAL A 419 -11.81 13.01 8.28
N ALA A 420 -10.70 12.56 7.69
CA ALA A 420 -9.45 13.32 7.63
C ALA A 420 -8.60 12.86 6.43
N SER A 421 -7.63 13.66 6.02
CA SER A 421 -6.63 13.29 5.01
C SER A 421 -5.27 13.84 5.43
N SER A 422 -4.20 13.04 5.39
CA SER A 422 -2.85 13.51 5.77
C SER A 422 -2.34 14.62 4.85
N ILE A 423 -2.85 14.71 3.62
CA ILE A 423 -2.47 15.73 2.66
C ILE A 423 -3.56 16.77 2.41
N GLY A 424 -4.75 16.61 3.01
CA GLY A 424 -5.91 17.45 2.73
C GLY A 424 -6.59 17.12 1.40
N GLY A 425 -7.55 17.95 0.99
CA GLY A 425 -8.24 17.85 -0.30
C GLY A 425 -9.65 18.43 -0.28
N PRO A 426 -10.26 18.72 -1.45
CA PRO A 426 -11.67 19.08 -1.55
C PRO A 426 -12.56 17.98 -0.97
N ILE A 427 -13.68 18.36 -0.37
CA ILE A 427 -14.64 17.44 0.27
C ILE A 427 -15.83 17.23 -0.66
N TYR A 428 -16.18 15.96 -0.88
CA TYR A 428 -17.33 15.54 -1.67
C TYR A 428 -18.26 14.64 -0.87
N ILE A 429 -19.54 14.72 -1.21
CA ILE A 429 -20.51 13.67 -0.86
C ILE A 429 -20.78 12.86 -2.13
N ASP A 430 -20.36 11.61 -2.14
CA ASP A 430 -20.58 10.70 -3.25
C ASP A 430 -21.87 9.89 -3.02
N VAL A 431 -22.82 10.09 -3.92
CA VAL A 431 -24.16 9.49 -3.87
C VAL A 431 -24.22 8.32 -4.86
N PRO A 432 -24.57 7.10 -4.44
CA PRO A 432 -24.64 5.96 -5.34
C PRO A 432 -25.83 6.10 -6.30
N ARG A 433 -25.73 5.47 -7.47
CA ARG A 433 -26.85 5.38 -8.42
C ARG A 433 -28.04 4.67 -7.77
N GLY A 434 -29.23 5.28 -7.86
CA GLY A 434 -30.45 4.71 -7.29
C GLY A 434 -30.63 4.91 -5.79
N PHE A 435 -29.86 5.82 -5.18
CA PHE A 435 -30.06 6.21 -3.79
C PHE A 435 -31.49 6.73 -3.58
N ALA A 436 -32.18 6.16 -2.60
CA ALA A 436 -33.55 6.56 -2.27
C ALA A 436 -33.54 7.66 -1.21
N ALA A 437 -33.96 8.86 -1.60
CA ALA A 437 -34.12 10.01 -0.70
C ALA A 437 -35.50 10.65 -0.88
N GLU A 438 -36.13 11.04 0.23
CA GLU A 438 -37.33 11.88 0.22
C GLU A 438 -36.93 13.37 0.12
N GLY A 439 -36.38 13.76 -1.03
CA GLY A 439 -35.91 15.11 -1.32
C GLY A 439 -34.42 15.34 -1.09
N PRO A 440 -33.97 16.61 -1.08
CA PRO A 440 -32.57 16.96 -0.88
C PRO A 440 -32.03 16.48 0.47
N LEU A 441 -30.76 16.07 0.50
CA LEU A 441 -30.09 15.71 1.75
C LEU A 441 -29.42 16.95 2.35
N THR A 442 -29.77 17.25 3.59
CA THR A 442 -29.04 18.23 4.39
C THR A 442 -27.71 17.63 4.84
N VAL A 443 -26.62 18.32 4.50
CA VAL A 443 -25.25 18.00 4.90
C VAL A 443 -24.69 19.13 5.74
N GLU A 444 -24.16 18.80 6.91
CA GLU A 444 -23.52 19.75 7.82
C GLU A 444 -22.05 19.38 8.01
N ILE A 445 -21.15 20.35 7.82
CA ILE A 445 -19.70 20.14 7.88
C ILE A 445 -19.07 21.13 8.85
N ASP A 446 -18.32 20.62 9.82
CA ASP A 446 -17.55 21.42 10.78
C ASP A 446 -16.03 21.24 10.57
N ARG A 447 -15.27 22.30 10.89
CA ARG A 447 -13.79 22.31 10.90
C ARG A 447 -13.15 22.09 9.53
N ALA A 448 -13.86 22.44 8.46
CA ALA A 448 -13.31 22.51 7.11
C ALA A 448 -12.79 23.93 6.80
N CYS A 449 -12.14 24.10 5.65
CA CYS A 449 -11.79 25.39 5.07
C CYS A 449 -12.75 25.69 3.91
N ARG A 450 -13.02 26.97 3.63
CA ARG A 450 -13.71 27.34 2.38
C ARG A 450 -12.76 27.19 1.20
N ALA A 451 -13.26 26.66 0.09
CA ALA A 451 -12.57 26.60 -1.19
C ALA A 451 -13.27 27.50 -2.21
N PRO A 452 -12.55 28.08 -3.18
CA PRO A 452 -13.20 28.79 -4.27
C PRO A 452 -14.12 27.84 -5.03
N HIS A 453 -15.42 28.14 -5.05
CA HIS A 453 -16.43 27.35 -5.74
C HIS A 453 -17.41 28.28 -6.43
N TYR A 454 -17.41 28.23 -7.76
CA TYR A 454 -18.33 29.01 -8.59
C TYR A 454 -19.35 28.08 -9.21
N VAL A 455 -20.64 28.40 -9.07
CA VAL A 455 -21.76 27.68 -9.68
C VAL A 455 -22.48 28.62 -10.65
N LEU A 456 -22.48 28.28 -11.93
CA LEU A 456 -23.07 29.11 -12.98
C LEU A 456 -24.57 29.35 -12.72
N GLY A 457 -24.96 30.63 -12.64
CA GLY A 457 -26.35 31.04 -12.41
C GLY A 457 -26.79 31.01 -10.95
N VAL A 458 -25.93 30.58 -10.02
CA VAL A 458 -26.19 30.55 -8.58
C VAL A 458 -25.25 31.47 -7.82
N THR A 459 -23.94 31.42 -8.11
CA THR A 459 -22.95 32.27 -7.46
C THR A 459 -23.05 33.70 -7.97
N ASP A 460 -23.14 34.66 -7.05
CA ASP A 460 -23.11 36.08 -7.39
C ASP A 460 -21.73 36.50 -7.89
N LEU A 461 -21.70 37.31 -8.96
CA LEU A 461 -20.43 37.70 -9.60
C LEU A 461 -19.62 38.68 -8.75
N ASP A 462 -20.27 39.56 -7.98
CA ASP A 462 -19.55 40.49 -7.12
C ASP A 462 -19.03 39.75 -5.89
N GLU A 463 -19.82 38.83 -5.32
CA GLU A 463 -19.33 37.93 -4.25
C GLU A 463 -18.15 37.06 -4.71
N TRP A 464 -18.19 36.57 -5.96
CA TRP A 464 -17.07 35.85 -6.55
C TRP A 464 -15.80 36.69 -6.56
N ARG A 465 -15.88 37.91 -7.11
CA ARG A 465 -14.75 38.83 -7.27
C ARG A 465 -14.17 39.31 -5.96
N GLU A 466 -15.02 39.63 -4.99
CA GLU A 466 -14.59 40.26 -3.75
C GLU A 466 -14.22 39.25 -2.67
N THR A 467 -14.78 38.03 -2.72
CA THR A 467 -14.65 37.05 -1.63
C THR A 467 -14.28 35.64 -2.09
N ILE A 468 -15.12 34.99 -2.90
CA ILE A 468 -15.03 33.52 -3.08
C ILE A 468 -13.72 33.10 -3.77
N ARG A 469 -13.29 33.82 -4.81
CA ARG A 469 -12.04 33.51 -5.52
C ARG A 469 -10.79 33.66 -4.64
N HIS A 470 -10.91 34.40 -3.54
CA HIS A 470 -9.80 34.67 -2.61
C HIS A 470 -9.71 33.70 -1.45
N TYR A 471 -10.61 32.71 -1.34
CA TYR A 471 -10.46 31.66 -0.32
C TYR A 471 -9.10 30.94 -0.46
N GLU A 472 -8.52 30.60 0.69
CA GLU A 472 -7.12 30.16 0.81
C GLU A 472 -6.92 28.66 0.55
N ALA A 473 -7.96 27.92 0.15
CA ALA A 473 -7.75 26.54 -0.30
C ALA A 473 -6.92 26.52 -1.60
N PRO A 474 -6.08 25.49 -1.80
CA PRO A 474 -5.22 25.39 -2.98
C PRO A 474 -5.96 24.88 -4.23
N TRP A 475 -7.19 24.39 -4.08
CA TRP A 475 -8.00 23.84 -5.17
C TRP A 475 -9.39 24.47 -5.18
N ALA A 476 -9.90 24.66 -6.38
CA ALA A 476 -11.17 25.31 -6.69
C ALA A 476 -12.08 24.40 -7.53
N GLU A 477 -13.37 24.71 -7.51
CA GLU A 477 -14.37 24.07 -8.37
C GLU A 477 -15.12 25.10 -9.20
N MET A 478 -15.24 24.84 -10.50
CA MET A 478 -16.06 25.61 -11.43
C MET A 478 -17.17 24.70 -11.95
N GLU A 479 -18.42 25.04 -11.65
CA GLU A 479 -19.55 24.13 -11.79
C GLU A 479 -20.68 24.75 -12.61
N SER A 480 -21.29 23.91 -13.44
CA SER A 480 -22.57 24.14 -14.11
C SER A 480 -23.45 22.89 -13.90
N GLY A 481 -24.69 22.93 -14.38
CA GLY A 481 -25.57 21.76 -14.35
C GLY A 481 -25.06 20.56 -15.17
N GLU A 482 -24.06 20.76 -16.03
CA GLU A 482 -23.60 19.73 -16.99
C GLU A 482 -22.11 19.39 -16.84
N LEU A 483 -21.30 20.32 -16.34
CA LEU A 483 -19.84 20.20 -16.26
C LEU A 483 -19.29 20.74 -14.94
N ILE A 484 -18.30 20.03 -14.39
CA ILE A 484 -17.57 20.43 -13.20
C ILE A 484 -16.08 20.35 -13.47
N PHE A 485 -15.33 21.38 -13.11
CA PHE A 485 -13.87 21.40 -13.21
C PHE A 485 -13.26 21.51 -11.82
N THR A 486 -12.43 20.55 -11.43
CA THR A 486 -11.62 20.60 -10.20
C THR A 486 -10.18 20.93 -10.56
N VAL A 487 -9.75 22.15 -10.22
CA VAL A 487 -8.48 22.72 -10.68
C VAL A 487 -7.72 23.44 -9.55
N PRO A 488 -6.41 23.67 -9.67
CA PRO A 488 -5.71 24.54 -8.73
C PRO A 488 -6.36 25.91 -8.67
N SER A 489 -6.51 26.48 -7.47
CA SER A 489 -7.15 27.79 -7.32
C SER A 489 -6.43 28.89 -8.09
N ASP A 490 -5.10 28.81 -8.21
CA ASP A 490 -4.31 29.80 -8.95
C ASP A 490 -4.67 29.86 -10.44
N ALA A 491 -5.25 28.80 -11.01
CA ALA A 491 -5.75 28.80 -12.39
C ALA A 491 -7.01 29.68 -12.58
N ILE A 492 -7.73 29.99 -11.50
CA ILE A 492 -9.01 30.72 -11.53
C ILE A 492 -9.05 31.97 -10.65
N ARG A 493 -8.04 32.23 -9.82
CA ARG A 493 -8.03 33.36 -8.86
C ARG A 493 -8.22 34.71 -9.53
N ASP A 494 -7.65 34.88 -10.72
CA ASP A 494 -7.71 36.14 -11.48
C ASP A 494 -8.90 36.18 -12.47
N LEU A 495 -9.80 35.19 -12.43
CA LEU A 495 -10.91 35.09 -13.36
C LEU A 495 -12.04 36.06 -13.00
N GLU A 496 -12.12 37.17 -13.72
CA GLU A 496 -13.13 38.24 -13.54
C GLU A 496 -14.54 37.89 -14.06
N ARG A 497 -14.61 36.97 -15.04
CA ARG A 497 -15.85 36.58 -15.73
C ARG A 497 -16.00 35.06 -15.77
N PRO A 498 -16.15 34.40 -14.61
CA PRO A 498 -16.34 32.95 -14.55
C PRO A 498 -17.63 32.51 -15.25
N ASP A 499 -18.64 33.39 -15.31
CA ASP A 499 -19.87 33.17 -16.05
C ASP A 499 -19.63 32.93 -17.54
N LEU A 500 -18.78 33.73 -18.18
CA LEU A 500 -18.48 33.57 -19.60
C LEU A 500 -17.71 32.28 -19.89
N ALA A 501 -16.77 31.92 -19.00
CA ALA A 501 -16.02 30.67 -19.09
C ALA A 501 -16.93 29.45 -19.00
N MET A 502 -17.78 29.38 -17.97
CA MET A 502 -18.68 28.25 -17.80
C MET A 502 -19.79 28.20 -18.86
N GLN A 503 -20.26 29.34 -19.35
CA GLN A 503 -21.18 29.37 -20.49
C GLN A 503 -20.54 28.83 -21.77
N HIS A 504 -19.26 29.10 -22.01
CA HIS A 504 -18.55 28.53 -23.16
C HIS A 504 -18.48 27.01 -23.08
N TRP A 505 -18.05 26.47 -21.94
CA TRP A 505 -17.98 25.03 -21.72
C TRP A 505 -19.34 24.34 -21.84
N ASN A 506 -20.42 24.97 -21.34
CA ASN A 506 -21.78 24.48 -21.57
C ASN A 506 -22.13 24.42 -23.06
N ARG A 507 -21.83 25.47 -23.84
CA ARG A 507 -22.10 25.46 -25.30
C ARG A 507 -21.32 24.36 -26.02
N VAL A 508 -20.06 24.14 -25.64
CA VAL A 508 -19.24 23.05 -26.20
C VAL A 508 -19.88 21.70 -25.91
N HIS A 509 -20.25 21.46 -24.65
CA HIS A 509 -20.90 20.23 -24.24
C HIS A 509 -22.26 20.01 -24.92
N GLU A 510 -23.08 21.06 -25.01
CA GLU A 510 -24.36 21.04 -25.75
C GLU A 510 -24.15 20.72 -27.24
N ALA A 511 -23.09 21.26 -27.87
CA ALA A 511 -22.77 20.96 -29.25
C ALA A 511 -22.37 19.49 -29.43
N MET A 512 -21.55 18.93 -28.53
CA MET A 512 -21.19 17.49 -28.56
C MET A 512 -22.42 16.61 -28.36
N GLN A 513 -23.27 16.95 -27.39
CA GLN A 513 -24.54 16.27 -27.12
C GLN A 513 -25.53 16.33 -28.30
N SER A 514 -25.44 17.36 -29.13
CA SER A 514 -26.25 17.45 -30.35
C SER A 514 -25.82 16.47 -31.44
N LEU A 515 -24.54 16.06 -31.42
CA LEU A 515 -23.98 15.07 -32.35
C LEU A 515 -24.19 13.65 -31.82
N GLU A 516 -23.89 13.43 -30.55
CA GLU A 516 -24.11 12.16 -29.85
C GLU A 516 -24.72 12.41 -28.46
N PRO A 517 -26.04 12.29 -28.32
CA PRO A 517 -26.69 12.46 -27.03
C PRO A 517 -26.25 11.41 -26.01
N ARG A 518 -26.08 11.83 -24.76
CA ARG A 518 -25.85 10.93 -23.62
C ARG A 518 -26.83 9.76 -23.64
N THR A 519 -26.27 8.57 -23.54
CA THR A 519 -27.04 7.33 -23.36
C THR A 519 -26.83 6.83 -21.93
N SER A 520 -27.54 5.77 -21.55
CA SER A 520 -27.28 5.07 -20.28
C SER A 520 -25.83 4.59 -20.13
N ASN A 521 -25.08 4.52 -21.24
CA ASN A 521 -23.68 4.09 -21.26
C ASN A 521 -22.69 5.26 -21.07
N HIS A 522 -23.13 6.53 -21.11
CA HIS A 522 -22.28 7.72 -21.06
C HIS A 522 -22.83 8.76 -20.05
N TRP A 523 -22.83 8.44 -18.75
CA TRP A 523 -23.24 9.34 -17.64
C TRP A 523 -24.49 10.21 -17.87
N ALA A 524 -25.57 9.64 -18.44
CA ALA A 524 -26.82 10.39 -18.67
C ALA A 524 -27.45 11.00 -17.41
N ASP A 525 -27.04 10.57 -16.22
CA ASP A 525 -27.65 10.88 -14.94
C ASP A 525 -26.86 11.86 -14.07
N ARG A 526 -25.73 12.40 -14.54
CA ARG A 526 -24.86 13.28 -13.73
C ARG A 526 -23.99 14.22 -14.60
N PRO A 527 -23.45 15.31 -14.01
CA PRO A 527 -22.48 16.17 -14.68
C PRO A 527 -21.18 15.44 -15.05
N TYR A 528 -20.56 15.85 -16.16
CA TYR A 528 -19.20 15.45 -16.52
C TYR A 528 -18.19 16.21 -15.66
N ARG A 529 -17.02 15.64 -15.42
CA ARG A 529 -16.01 16.25 -14.55
C ARG A 529 -14.63 16.22 -15.16
N TYR A 530 -13.90 17.33 -15.07
CA TYR A 530 -12.46 17.40 -15.28
C TYR A 530 -11.76 17.49 -13.93
N VAL A 531 -10.67 16.75 -13.76
CA VAL A 531 -9.79 16.84 -12.60
C VAL A 531 -8.36 17.07 -13.08
N ALA A 532 -7.77 18.17 -12.65
CA ALA A 532 -6.34 18.37 -12.84
C ALA A 532 -5.53 17.52 -11.85
N ASP A 533 -4.41 16.95 -12.31
CA ASP A 533 -3.52 16.12 -11.49
C ASP A 533 -2.04 16.42 -11.80
N ALA A 534 -1.18 16.30 -10.79
CA ALA A 534 0.27 16.30 -10.94
C ALA A 534 0.80 14.99 -11.54
N SER A 535 -0.02 13.92 -11.53
CA SER A 535 0.28 12.60 -12.07
C SER A 535 -0.87 12.11 -12.94
N VAL A 536 -0.64 11.99 -14.24
CA VAL A 536 -1.61 11.44 -15.20
C VAL A 536 -1.21 10.00 -15.53
N SER A 537 -2.13 9.05 -15.39
CA SER A 537 -1.87 7.62 -15.64
C SER A 537 -1.63 7.26 -17.11
N TYR A 538 -2.33 7.92 -18.04
CA TYR A 538 -2.32 7.57 -19.46
C TYR A 538 -2.12 8.78 -20.35
N GLY A 539 -1.13 8.69 -21.26
CA GLY A 539 -0.87 9.73 -22.25
C GLY A 539 -0.54 11.08 -21.61
N TYR A 540 -1.13 12.15 -22.16
CA TYR A 540 -0.98 13.51 -21.65
C TYR A 540 -2.20 13.94 -20.83
N MET A 541 -3.39 13.65 -21.33
CA MET A 541 -4.70 13.71 -20.68
C MET A 541 -5.50 12.49 -21.16
N TYR A 542 -6.51 12.07 -20.40
CA TYR A 542 -7.34 10.93 -20.78
C TYR A 542 -8.75 10.99 -20.15
N CYS A 543 -9.72 10.37 -20.82
CA CYS A 543 -11.06 10.13 -20.34
C CYS A 543 -11.30 8.64 -20.01
N PRO A 544 -11.49 8.25 -18.74
CA PRO A 544 -11.96 6.91 -18.39
C PRO A 544 -13.47 6.76 -18.62
N ALA A 545 -13.93 5.53 -18.84
CA ALA A 545 -15.34 5.26 -19.17
C ALA A 545 -16.34 5.61 -18.05
N ASP A 546 -15.92 5.54 -16.78
CA ASP A 546 -16.79 5.73 -15.61
C ASP A 546 -16.22 6.65 -14.50
N ALA A 547 -15.26 7.52 -14.82
CA ALA A 547 -14.62 8.48 -13.91
C ALA A 547 -14.36 9.87 -14.57
N PRO A 548 -13.98 10.91 -13.80
CA PRO A 548 -13.61 12.21 -14.36
C PRO A 548 -12.51 12.16 -15.42
N ILE A 549 -12.57 13.06 -16.38
CA ILE A 549 -11.50 13.35 -17.34
C ILE A 549 -10.31 13.89 -16.56
N VAL A 550 -9.13 13.31 -16.79
CA VAL A 550 -7.91 13.70 -16.07
C VAL A 550 -7.00 14.48 -17.00
N ILE A 551 -6.62 15.68 -16.55
CA ILE A 551 -5.69 16.56 -17.26
C ILE A 551 -4.46 16.85 -16.38
N PRO A 552 -3.31 17.19 -16.97
CA PRO A 552 -2.18 17.64 -16.18
C PRO A 552 -2.47 19.04 -15.61
N VAL A 553 -1.93 19.34 -14.43
CA VAL A 553 -2.09 20.66 -13.76
C VAL A 553 -1.76 21.85 -14.66
N SER A 554 -0.79 21.72 -15.58
CA SER A 554 -0.42 22.76 -16.53
C SER A 554 -1.53 23.14 -17.51
N GLU A 555 -2.50 22.26 -17.75
CA GLU A 555 -3.61 22.44 -18.67
C GLU A 555 -4.87 22.99 -17.99
N ALA A 556 -4.79 23.31 -16.70
CA ALA A 556 -5.91 23.85 -15.94
C ALA A 556 -6.24 25.30 -16.33
N ALA A 557 -5.25 26.19 -16.33
CA ALA A 557 -5.44 27.61 -16.61
C ALA A 557 -5.92 27.90 -18.05
N PRO A 558 -5.40 27.24 -19.10
CA PRO A 558 -5.88 27.44 -20.47
C PRO A 558 -7.39 27.26 -20.64
N MET A 559 -8.04 26.37 -19.86
CA MET A 559 -9.48 26.13 -19.92
C MET A 559 -10.34 27.35 -19.57
N PHE A 560 -9.78 28.32 -18.82
CA PHE A 560 -10.52 29.48 -18.35
C PHE A 560 -10.04 30.80 -18.96
N ASP A 561 -9.02 30.75 -19.81
CA ASP A 561 -8.60 31.92 -20.57
C ASP A 561 -9.57 32.17 -21.73
N LEU A 562 -10.38 33.23 -21.57
CA LEU A 562 -11.37 33.63 -22.58
C LEU A 562 -10.73 33.92 -23.95
N ALA A 563 -9.44 34.30 -23.99
CA ALA A 563 -8.75 34.53 -25.25
C ALA A 563 -8.59 33.24 -26.09
N ASN A 564 -8.64 32.06 -25.46
CA ASN A 564 -8.51 30.78 -26.14
C ASN A 564 -9.80 30.33 -26.86
N PHE A 565 -10.97 30.87 -26.51
CA PHE A 565 -12.25 30.36 -27.01
C PHE A 565 -12.53 30.75 -28.46
N ASP A 566 -12.12 31.96 -28.84
CA ASP A 566 -12.30 32.52 -30.18
C ASP A 566 -10.96 32.81 -30.88
N ALA A 567 -9.87 32.19 -30.42
CA ALA A 567 -8.53 32.41 -30.96
C ALA A 567 -8.42 31.99 -32.43
N GLU A 568 -7.83 32.86 -33.27
CA GLU A 568 -7.40 32.49 -34.62
C GLU A 568 -6.08 31.70 -34.55
N GLY A 569 -6.03 30.51 -35.16
CA GLY A 569 -4.82 29.68 -35.25
C GLY A 569 -4.98 28.29 -34.63
N PRO A 570 -3.88 27.63 -34.22
CA PRO A 570 -3.94 26.32 -33.57
C PRO A 570 -4.78 26.37 -32.29
N ASN A 571 -5.78 25.48 -32.21
CA ASN A 571 -6.68 25.41 -31.07
C ASN A 571 -5.94 24.88 -29.84
N GLN A 572 -5.72 25.75 -28.85
CA GLN A 572 -5.03 25.42 -27.60
C GLN A 572 -5.84 24.48 -26.69
N LEU A 573 -7.14 24.36 -26.93
CA LEU A 573 -8.06 23.52 -26.16
C LEU A 573 -8.47 22.25 -26.89
N TRP A 574 -7.82 21.94 -28.02
CA TRP A 574 -8.16 20.75 -28.80
C TRP A 574 -8.09 19.47 -27.96
N GLY A 575 -7.07 19.33 -27.10
CA GLY A 575 -6.95 18.19 -26.20
C GLY A 575 -8.15 18.08 -25.26
N HIS A 576 -8.55 19.17 -24.62
CA HIS A 576 -9.70 19.17 -23.71
C HIS A 576 -10.99 18.77 -24.41
N TYR A 577 -11.23 19.30 -25.61
CA TYR A 577 -12.40 18.94 -26.41
C TYR A 577 -12.33 17.49 -26.89
N HIS A 578 -11.14 16.99 -27.24
CA HIS A 578 -10.92 15.61 -27.64
C HIS A 578 -11.23 14.61 -26.53
N GLU A 579 -10.90 14.92 -25.27
CA GLU A 579 -11.23 14.02 -24.15
C GLU A 579 -12.70 14.11 -23.71
N MET A 580 -13.40 15.21 -24.04
CA MET A 580 -14.83 15.35 -23.74
C MET A 580 -15.71 14.51 -24.66
N GLY A 581 -15.40 14.53 -25.96
CA GLY A 581 -16.12 13.81 -27.01
C GLY A 581 -15.65 12.36 -27.10
#